data_AF-D2QH52-F1
#
_entry.id   AF-D2QH52-F1
#
_cell.length_a   1.000
_cell.length_b   1.000
_cell.length_c   1.000
_cell.angle_alpha   90.00
_cell.angle_beta   90.00
_cell.angle_gamma   90.00
#
_symmetry.space_group_name_H-M   'P 1'
#
loop_
_entity.id
_entity.type
_entity.pdbx_description
1 polymer ?
#
loop_
_entity_poly.entity_id
_entity_poly.type
_entity_poly.pdbx_seq_one_letter_code
_entity_poly.pdbx_strand_id
1 'polypeptide(L)'
;MRYWLYNLHPIIMWTVNHFPAAMRSLNPSTRAKAIEVANRLLEQGQLDGQRVVAISIEEARRWARLEASHAEWSTPTIRTFA
;
A
#
# COMPACT_ATOMS: atom_id res chain seq x y z
N MET A 1 -26.60 -30.90 14.34
CA MET A 1 -27.52 -29.82 13.91
C MET A 1 -26.87 -28.47 14.21
N ARG A 2 -26.68 -27.64 13.16
CA ARG A 2 -26.64 -26.15 13.17
C ARG A 2 -25.40 -25.53 13.86
N TYR A 3 -24.55 -24.71 13.25
CA TYR A 3 -24.81 -23.71 12.21
C TYR A 3 -23.60 -23.57 11.27
N TRP A 4 -23.86 -23.77 9.98
CA TRP A 4 -23.25 -23.00 8.91
C TRP A 4 -23.68 -21.54 9.07
N LEU A 5 -22.75 -20.58 9.10
CA LEU A 5 -22.88 -19.09 9.05
C LEU A 5 -21.67 -18.56 9.84
N TYR A 6 -20.60 -17.96 9.33
CA TYR A 6 -20.37 -17.18 8.12
C TYR A 6 -18.89 -17.31 7.76
N ASN A 7 -18.56 -18.03 6.68
CA ASN A 7 -17.31 -17.78 5.96
C ASN A 7 -17.56 -16.67 4.91
N LEU A 8 -18.29 -15.62 5.31
CA LEU A 8 -17.96 -14.30 4.80
C LEU A 8 -16.60 -14.05 5.42
N HIS A 9 -15.52 -14.31 4.69
CA HIS A 9 -14.33 -13.50 4.90
C HIS A 9 -14.83 -12.08 4.62
N PRO A 10 -15.07 -11.21 5.62
CA PRO A 10 -15.27 -9.82 5.29
C PRO A 10 -14.06 -9.44 4.46
N ILE A 11 -14.29 -8.90 3.27
CA ILE A 11 -13.25 -8.20 2.52
C ILE A 11 -12.77 -7.07 3.41
N ILE A 12 -11.85 -7.38 4.31
CA ILE A 12 -11.28 -6.44 5.28
C ILE A 12 -10.42 -5.51 4.47
N MET A 13 -11.02 -4.42 4.01
CA MET A 13 -10.31 -3.32 3.40
C MET A 13 -9.30 -2.81 4.42
N TRP A 14 -8.03 -2.74 4.03
CA TRP A 14 -7.00 -2.22 4.90
C TRP A 14 -7.15 -0.71 4.98
N THR A 15 -6.94 -0.19 6.19
CA THR A 15 -7.01 1.24 6.46
C THR A 15 -5.72 1.68 7.13
N VAL A 16 -5.46 2.98 7.17
CA VAL A 16 -4.28 3.55 7.85
C VAL A 16 -4.19 3.18 9.33
N ASN A 17 -5.31 2.80 9.95
CA ASN A 17 -5.38 2.34 11.33
C ASN A 17 -5.36 0.81 11.48
N HIS A 18 -5.77 0.08 10.44
CA HIS A 18 -5.90 -1.37 10.46
C HIS A 18 -5.19 -1.98 9.25
N PHE A 19 -3.90 -2.27 9.43
CA PHE A 19 -3.01 -2.82 8.41
C PHE A 19 -2.16 -3.96 8.99
N PRO A 20 -1.70 -4.91 8.15
CA PRO A 20 -0.90 -6.04 8.60
C PRO A 20 0.48 -5.60 9.11
N ALA A 21 1.03 -6.33 10.07
CA ALA A 21 2.31 -6.01 10.71
C ALA A 21 3.46 -5.81 9.70
N ALA A 22 3.42 -6.49 8.54
CA ALA A 22 4.40 -6.33 7.46
C ALA A 22 4.48 -4.88 6.92
N MET A 23 3.38 -4.12 6.92
CA MET A 23 3.35 -2.72 6.47
C MET A 23 3.83 -1.73 7.55
N ARG A 24 3.96 -2.17 8.81
CA ARG A 24 4.36 -1.31 9.93
C ARG A 24 5.77 -0.76 9.79
N SER A 25 6.66 -1.51 9.13
CA SER A 25 8.05 -1.10 8.88
C SER A 25 8.20 -0.06 7.76
N LEU A 26 7.14 0.26 7.02
CA LEU A 26 7.20 1.19 5.89
C LEU A 26 7.00 2.65 6.34
N ASN A 27 7.60 3.59 5.63
CA ASN A 27 7.37 5.03 5.79
C ASN A 27 5.87 5.35 5.59
N PRO A 28 5.34 6.42 6.21
CA PRO A 28 3.92 6.78 6.14
C PRO A 28 3.39 6.90 4.70
N SER A 29 4.12 7.60 3.82
CA SER A 29 3.72 7.78 2.41
C SER A 29 3.71 6.46 1.64
N THR A 30 4.75 5.63 1.82
CA THR A 30 4.83 4.29 1.24
C THR A 30 3.71 3.39 1.74
N ARG A 31 3.37 3.46 3.03
CA ARG A 31 2.29 2.69 3.64
C ARG A 31 0.92 3.06 3.07
N ALA A 32 0.65 4.36 2.92
CA ALA A 32 -0.58 4.83 2.28
C ALA A 32 -0.72 4.27 0.86
N LYS A 33 0.38 4.28 0.09
CA LYS A 33 0.41 3.69 -1.25
C LYS A 33 0.19 2.17 -1.25
N ALA A 34 0.78 1.45 -0.30
CA ALA A 34 0.56 0.01 -0.16
C ALA A 34 -0.91 -0.31 0.15
N ILE A 35 -1.55 0.46 1.03
CA ILE A 35 -2.98 0.29 1.37
C ILE A 35 -3.86 0.52 0.13
N GLU A 36 -3.58 1.55 -0.67
CA GLU A 36 -4.31 1.81 -1.92
C GLU A 36 -4.21 0.63 -2.90
N VAL A 37 -3.00 0.14 -3.14
CA VAL A 37 -2.76 -1.00 -4.06
C VAL A 37 -3.43 -2.26 -3.53
N ALA A 38 -3.32 -2.51 -2.23
CA ALA A 38 -3.93 -3.67 -1.60
C ALA A 38 -5.45 -3.68 -1.71
N ASN A 39 -6.10 -2.54 -1.44
CA ASN A 39 -7.55 -2.43 -1.54
C ASN A 39 -8.01 -2.71 -2.97
N ARG A 40 -7.32 -2.19 -3.99
CA ARG A 40 -7.62 -2.53 -5.39
C ARG A 40 -7.47 -4.02 -5.70
N LEU A 41 -6.44 -4.67 -5.18
CA LEU A 41 -6.22 -6.11 -5.38
C LEU A 41 -7.28 -6.96 -4.67
N LEU A 42 -7.74 -6.53 -3.49
CA LEU A 42 -8.84 -7.17 -2.77
C LEU A 42 -10.18 -7.00 -3.50
N GLU A 43 -10.44 -5.81 -4.06
CA GLU A 43 -11.62 -5.55 -4.90
C GLU A 43 -11.67 -6.45 -6.14
N GLN A 44 -10.51 -6.78 -6.70
CA GLN A 44 -10.41 -7.73 -7.82
C GLN A 44 -10.68 -9.19 -7.40
N GLY A 45 -10.66 -9.52 -6.10
CA GLY A 45 -11.07 -10.81 -5.57
C GLY A 45 -10.23 -12.03 -6.00
N GLN A 46 -9.09 -11.81 -6.68
CA GLN A 46 -8.31 -12.89 -7.30
C GLN A 46 -7.16 -13.41 -6.44
N LEU A 47 -6.82 -12.74 -5.34
CA LEU A 47 -5.58 -12.99 -4.61
C LEU A 47 -5.85 -13.23 -3.12
N ASP A 48 -5.16 -14.24 -2.57
CA ASP A 48 -5.14 -14.52 -1.14
C ASP A 48 -4.62 -13.29 -0.36
N GLY A 49 -5.20 -13.01 0.81
CA GLY A 49 -4.86 -11.84 1.62
C GLY A 49 -3.35 -11.68 1.86
N GLN A 50 -2.61 -12.78 2.09
CA GLN A 50 -1.15 -12.71 2.26
C GLN A 50 -0.42 -12.30 0.98
N ARG A 51 -0.89 -12.77 -0.18
CA ARG A 51 -0.30 -12.45 -1.47
C ARG A 51 -0.55 -10.98 -1.85
N VAL A 52 -1.73 -10.46 -1.52
CA VAL A 52 -2.05 -9.03 -1.64
C VAL A 52 -1.09 -8.17 -0.80
N VAL A 53 -0.76 -8.59 0.43
CA VAL A 53 0.20 -7.85 1.28
C VAL A 53 1.56 -7.75 0.60
N ALA A 54 2.08 -8.88 0.10
CA ALA A 54 3.41 -8.90 -0.52
C ALA A 54 3.47 -7.98 -1.75
N ILE A 55 2.53 -8.13 -2.68
CA ILE A 55 2.50 -7.36 -3.93
C ILE A 55 2.33 -5.87 -3.65
N SER A 56 1.44 -5.51 -2.74
CA SER A 56 1.21 -4.10 -2.38
C SER A 56 2.44 -3.45 -1.74
N ILE A 57 3.17 -4.18 -0.88
CA ILE A 57 4.41 -3.69 -0.29
C ILE A 57 5.51 -3.52 -1.35
N GLU A 58 5.67 -4.47 -2.26
CA GLU A 58 6.65 -4.40 -3.33
C GLU A 58 6.38 -3.21 -4.26
N GLU A 59 5.12 -3.01 -4.67
CA GLU A 59 4.73 -1.89 -5.51
C GLU A 59 4.95 -0.55 -4.80
N ALA A 60 4.54 -0.45 -3.54
CA ALA A 60 4.76 0.76 -2.75
C ALA A 60 6.25 1.08 -2.60
N ARG A 61 7.11 0.07 -2.40
CA ARG A 61 8.57 0.25 -2.33
C ARG A 61 9.14 0.74 -3.66
N ARG A 62 8.66 0.22 -4.79
CA ARG A 62 9.07 0.72 -6.12
C ARG A 62 8.67 2.18 -6.29
N TRP A 63 7.44 2.52 -5.95
CA TRP A 63 6.95 3.89 -6.01
C TRP A 63 7.75 4.84 -5.12
N ALA A 64 8.07 4.44 -3.89
CA ALA A 64 8.88 5.25 -2.98
C ALA A 64 10.29 5.55 -3.50
N ARG A 65 10.92 4.59 -4.21
CA ARG A 65 12.22 4.82 -4.87
C ARG A 65 12.10 5.80 -6.03
N LEU A 66 11.04 5.70 -6.82
CA LEU A 66 10.78 6.64 -7.93
C LEU A 66 10.48 8.05 -7.42
N GLU A 67 9.66 8.20 -6.38
CA GLU A 67 9.40 9.50 -5.76
C GLU A 67 10.65 10.16 -5.22
N ALA A 68 11.55 9.39 -4.59
CA ALA A 68 12.83 9.92 -4.12
C ALA A 68 13.65 10.49 -5.30
N SER A 69 13.62 9.82 -6.46
CA SER A 69 14.26 10.35 -7.66
C SER A 69 13.50 11.54 -8.27
N HIS A 70 12.18 11.59 -8.22
CA HIS A 70 11.42 12.72 -8.76
C HIS A 70 11.55 13.99 -7.90
N ALA A 71 11.63 13.83 -6.58
CA ALA A 71 11.88 14.93 -5.65
C ALA A 71 13.22 15.64 -5.94
N GLU A 72 14.23 14.91 -6.42
CA GLU A 72 15.53 15.45 -6.79
C GLU A 72 15.47 16.38 -8.03
N TRP A 73 14.52 16.15 -8.95
CA TRP A 73 14.39 16.93 -10.19
C TRP A 73 13.34 18.05 -10.11
N SER A 74 12.48 18.02 -9.10
CA SER A 74 11.35 18.97 -8.96
C SER A 74 11.64 20.18 -8.09
N THR A 75 12.88 20.38 -7.64
CA THR A 75 13.33 21.73 -7.24
C THR A 75 13.91 22.44 -8.46
N PRO A 76 13.22 23.42 -9.08
CA PRO A 76 13.95 24.49 -9.71
C PRO A 76 14.70 25.17 -8.57
N THR A 77 15.96 24.79 -8.36
CA THR A 77 16.89 25.67 -7.65
C THR A 77 16.95 26.91 -8.54
N ILE A 78 16.05 27.88 -8.28
CA ILE A 78 16.18 29.25 -8.71
C ILE A 78 17.44 29.72 -8.00
N ARG A 79 18.58 29.38 -8.56
CA ARG A 79 19.86 29.94 -8.20
C ARG A 79 19.77 31.35 -8.74
N THR A 80 19.28 32.25 -7.90
CA THR A 80 19.40 33.69 -8.11
C THR A 80 20.89 33.96 -8.26
N PHE A 81 21.35 34.06 -9.50
CA PHE A 81 22.66 34.59 -9.81
C PHE A 81 22.58 36.08 -9.52
N ALA A 82 23.26 36.50 -8.45
CA ALA A 82 23.52 37.89 -8.10
C ALA A 82 24.82 38.34 -8.74
#